data_AF-A0A7W4IVZ4-F1
#
_entry.id   AF-A0A7W4IVZ4-F1
#
_cell.length_a   1.000
_cell.length_b   1.000
_cell.length_c   1.000
_cell.angle_alpha   90.00
_cell.angle_beta   90.00
_cell.angle_gamma   90.00
#
_symmetry.space_group_name_H-M   'P 1'
#
loop_
_entity.id
_entity.type
_entity.pdbx_description
1 polymer ?
#
loop_
_entity_poly.entity_id
_entity_poly.type
_entity_poly.pdbx_seq_one_letter_code
_entity_poly.pdbx_strand_id
1 'polypeptide(L)'
;MTVGVQFPALRRPALAAGGFTATRWHSADEKVRMGDAILAFIARGMPRSGWTKPLYERVSNMFGFIAHYDRHGFWHTHFASTAGRVAFLEQIAGYPCWGQPTAVWSDVEREIRARVLESGLIAAYRAQERQETACAEREQLARLLVKHGQAQHGDLHAAAARPGPASQLSLI
;
A
#
# COMPACT_ATOMS: atom_id res chain seq x y z
N MET A 1 -3.42 2.83 11.02
CA MET A 1 -3.16 3.21 9.61
C MET A 1 -1.68 3.07 9.37
N THR A 2 -1.27 2.34 8.34
CA THR A 2 0.15 2.13 8.08
C THR A 2 0.81 3.40 7.54
N VAL A 3 1.95 3.77 8.13
CA VAL A 3 2.82 4.83 7.63
C VAL A 3 3.43 4.38 6.29
N GLY A 4 3.40 5.27 5.29
CA GLY A 4 3.98 4.97 3.99
C GLY A 4 5.50 5.13 3.98
N VAL A 5 6.17 4.35 3.13
CA VAL A 5 7.62 4.46 2.88
C VAL A 5 7.91 5.83 2.25
N GLN A 6 8.83 6.58 2.86
CA GLN A 6 9.32 7.84 2.33
C GLN A 6 10.50 7.59 1.39
N PHE A 7 10.51 8.26 0.24
CA PHE A 7 11.53 8.12 -0.78
C PHE A 7 11.89 9.47 -1.45
N PRO A 8 12.60 10.37 -0.74
CA PRO A 8 12.90 11.72 -1.24
C PRO A 8 13.69 11.74 -2.56
N ALA A 9 14.49 10.71 -2.83
CA ALA A 9 15.30 10.58 -4.03
C ALA A 9 14.45 10.53 -5.32
N LEU A 10 13.18 10.10 -5.24
CA LEU A 10 12.25 10.07 -6.38
C LEU A 10 12.05 11.46 -7.02
N ARG A 11 12.28 12.53 -6.26
CA ARG A 11 12.12 13.92 -6.74
C ARG A 11 13.34 14.44 -7.50
N ARG A 12 14.40 13.64 -7.67
CA ARG A 12 15.63 14.05 -8.36
C ARG A 12 15.81 13.24 -9.65
N PRO A 13 16.23 13.89 -10.75
CA PRO A 13 16.39 15.34 -10.92
C PRO A 13 15.04 16.07 -10.86
N ALA A 14 15.06 17.39 -10.67
CA ALA A 14 13.83 18.19 -10.77
C ALA A 14 13.27 18.10 -12.19
N LEU A 15 11.94 18.11 -12.32
CA LEU A 15 11.31 18.15 -13.63
C LEU A 15 11.56 19.50 -14.32
N ALA A 16 11.85 19.46 -15.61
CA ALA A 16 12.13 20.65 -16.41
C ALA A 16 11.13 20.75 -17.57
N ALA A 17 10.66 21.96 -17.86
CA ALA A 17 9.64 22.20 -18.89
C ALA A 17 10.08 21.74 -20.29
N GLY A 18 11.38 21.82 -20.60
CA GLY A 18 11.94 21.32 -21.87
C GLY A 18 11.80 19.81 -22.07
N GLY A 19 11.45 19.04 -21.03
CA GLY A 19 11.15 17.61 -21.12
C GLY A 19 9.70 17.28 -21.45
N PHE A 20 8.80 18.27 -21.54
CA PHE A 20 7.37 18.05 -21.74
C PHE A 20 6.79 18.84 -22.91
N THR A 21 5.88 18.18 -23.63
CA THR A 21 5.19 18.77 -24.77
C THR A 21 3.90 19.42 -24.30
N ALA A 22 3.72 20.71 -24.57
CA ALA A 22 2.46 21.38 -24.30
C ALA A 22 1.31 20.73 -25.09
N THR A 23 0.13 20.69 -24.49
CA THR A 23 -1.11 20.32 -25.15
C THR A 23 -1.92 21.56 -25.47
N ARG A 24 -3.02 21.42 -26.23
CA ARG A 24 -3.99 22.51 -26.46
C ARG A 24 -4.53 23.12 -25.14
N TRP A 25 -4.59 22.32 -24.08
CA TRP A 25 -5.26 22.66 -22.82
C TRP A 25 -4.31 22.94 -21.66
N HIS A 26 -3.05 22.53 -21.78
CA HIS A 26 -2.07 22.61 -20.69
C HIS A 26 -0.69 22.92 -21.25
N SER A 27 -0.05 23.91 -20.64
CA SER A 27 1.35 24.27 -20.87
C SER A 27 2.31 23.20 -20.35
N ALA A 28 3.56 23.25 -20.82
CA ALA A 28 4.63 22.41 -20.29
C ALA A 28 4.89 22.69 -18.79
N ASP A 29 4.78 23.94 -18.34
CA ASP A 29 4.98 24.30 -16.93
C ASP A 29 3.87 23.75 -16.01
N GLU A 30 2.63 23.66 -16.49
CA GLU A 30 1.56 22.98 -15.76
C GLU A 30 1.83 21.48 -15.64
N LYS A 31 2.37 20.87 -16.71
CA LYS A 31 2.82 19.47 -16.69
C LYS A 31 3.92 19.25 -15.66
N VAL A 32 4.94 20.11 -15.61
CA VAL A 32 6.01 20.08 -14.60
C VAL A 32 5.43 20.17 -13.19
N ARG A 33 4.62 21.20 -12.91
CA ARG A 33 4.08 21.45 -11.57
C ARG A 33 3.26 20.28 -11.05
N MET A 34 2.42 19.70 -11.92
CA MET A 34 1.58 18.58 -11.55
C MET A 34 2.38 17.27 -11.45
N GLY A 35 3.33 17.02 -12.36
CA GLY A 35 4.26 15.89 -12.26
C GLY A 35 5.07 15.92 -10.96
N ASP A 36 5.61 17.09 -10.59
CA ASP A 36 6.34 17.30 -9.34
C ASP A 36 5.44 17.09 -8.12
N ALA A 37 4.17 17.52 -8.19
CA ALA A 37 3.20 17.29 -7.13
C ALA A 37 2.93 15.79 -6.93
N ILE A 38 2.80 15.02 -8.02
CA ILE A 38 2.60 13.56 -7.96
C ILE A 38 3.85 12.88 -7.39
N LEU A 39 5.04 13.21 -7.89
CA LEU A 39 6.30 12.65 -7.39
C LEU A 39 6.54 13.02 -5.92
N ALA A 40 6.22 14.24 -5.50
CA ALA A 40 6.31 14.66 -4.11
C ALA A 40 5.29 13.92 -3.22
N PHE A 41 4.09 13.66 -3.72
CA PHE A 41 3.09 12.86 -3.00
C PHE A 41 3.58 11.42 -2.79
N ILE A 42 4.09 10.77 -3.85
CA ILE A 42 4.65 9.42 -3.78
C ILE A 42 5.87 9.40 -2.84
N ALA A 43 6.79 10.34 -2.99
CA ALA A 43 8.01 10.45 -2.19
C ALA A 43 7.74 10.64 -0.69
N ARG A 44 6.61 11.21 -0.29
CA ARG A 44 6.20 11.36 1.13
C ARG A 44 5.46 10.14 1.69
N GLY A 45 5.35 9.06 0.92
CA GLY A 45 4.63 7.86 1.34
C GLY A 45 3.11 7.94 1.15
N MET A 46 2.64 8.77 0.22
CA MET A 46 1.23 8.92 -0.13
C MET A 46 0.32 9.28 1.08
N PRO A 47 0.65 10.32 1.86
CA PRO A 47 -0.08 10.67 3.08
C PRO A 47 -1.46 11.26 2.76
N ARG A 48 -2.47 11.00 3.61
CA ARG A 48 -3.83 11.54 3.43
C ARG A 48 -3.87 13.08 3.33
N SER A 49 -3.06 13.76 4.14
CA SER A 49 -2.96 15.23 4.13
C SER A 49 -2.43 15.79 2.81
N GLY A 50 -1.68 14.99 2.04
CA GLY A 50 -1.17 15.36 0.73
C GLY A 50 -2.12 15.06 -0.42
N TRP A 51 -3.27 14.39 -0.17
CA TRP A 51 -4.20 13.97 -1.22
C TRP A 51 -5.25 15.05 -1.51
N THR A 52 -4.91 15.94 -2.44
CA THR A 52 -5.73 17.10 -2.80
C THR A 52 -6.70 16.79 -3.93
N LYS A 53 -7.71 17.65 -4.14
CA LYS A 53 -8.65 17.53 -5.27
C LYS A 53 -7.93 17.58 -6.64
N PRO A 54 -7.01 18.52 -6.90
CA PRO A 54 -6.27 18.54 -8.17
C PRO A 54 -5.45 17.28 -8.44
N LEU A 55 -4.83 16.70 -7.39
CA LEU A 55 -4.09 15.43 -7.54
C LEU A 55 -5.02 14.29 -7.90
N TYR A 56 -6.17 14.18 -7.23
CA TYR A 56 -7.17 13.17 -7.57
C TYR A 56 -7.65 13.30 -9.00
N GLU A 57 -8.12 14.48 -9.40
CA GLU A 57 -8.64 14.73 -10.75
C GLU A 57 -7.60 14.40 -11.83
N ARG A 58 -6.32 14.63 -11.55
CA ARG A 58 -5.27 14.26 -12.50
C ARG A 58 -4.96 12.78 -12.48
N VAL A 59 -4.63 12.23 -11.32
CA VAL A 59 -4.17 10.83 -11.18
C VAL A 59 -5.26 9.85 -11.58
N SER A 60 -6.54 10.13 -11.28
CA SER A 60 -7.66 9.27 -11.68
C SER A 60 -7.85 9.18 -13.21
N ASN A 61 -7.29 10.13 -13.96
CA ASN A 61 -7.32 10.16 -15.43
C ASN A 61 -6.00 9.72 -16.06
N MET A 62 -5.02 9.31 -15.25
CA MET A 62 -3.72 8.81 -15.70
C MET A 62 -3.59 7.31 -15.37
N PHE A 63 -2.68 6.62 -16.04
CA PHE A 63 -2.30 5.23 -15.74
C PHE A 63 -3.43 4.19 -15.80
N GLY A 64 -4.56 4.54 -16.44
CA GLY A 64 -5.71 3.66 -16.58
C GLY A 64 -6.38 3.26 -15.28
N PHE A 65 -6.30 4.09 -14.22
CA PHE A 65 -7.04 3.84 -12.99
C PHE A 65 -8.55 3.85 -13.26
N ILE A 66 -9.28 2.95 -12.61
CA ILE A 66 -10.74 2.95 -12.64
C ILE A 66 -11.23 4.19 -11.89
N ALA A 67 -12.16 4.93 -12.47
CA ALA A 67 -12.80 6.06 -11.82
C ALA A 67 -13.58 5.60 -10.58
N HIS A 68 -13.01 5.79 -9.39
CA HIS A 68 -13.76 5.66 -8.15
C HIS A 68 -14.71 6.85 -7.98
N TYR A 69 -15.91 6.60 -7.46
CA TYR A 69 -17.02 7.57 -7.33
C TYR A 69 -16.62 8.92 -6.70
N ASP A 70 -15.61 8.93 -5.81
CA ASP A 70 -15.05 10.15 -5.25
C ASP A 70 -13.57 10.01 -4.84
N ARG A 71 -12.98 11.15 -4.47
CA ARG A 71 -11.59 11.29 -4.00
C ARG A 71 -11.27 10.46 -2.75
N HIS A 72 -12.20 10.33 -1.82
CA HIS A 72 -12.02 9.60 -0.57
C HIS A 72 -12.01 8.10 -0.80
N GLY A 73 -12.92 7.61 -1.66
CA GLY A 73 -12.96 6.23 -2.11
C GLY A 73 -11.65 5.84 -2.81
N PHE A 74 -11.18 6.66 -3.75
CA PHE A 74 -9.89 6.43 -4.41
C PHE A 74 -8.74 6.32 -3.40
N TRP A 75 -8.68 7.24 -2.44
CA TRP A 75 -7.65 7.21 -1.41
C TRP A 75 -7.72 5.95 -0.56
N HIS A 76 -8.92 5.54 -0.17
CA HIS A 76 -9.11 4.34 0.64
C HIS A 76 -8.64 3.09 -0.10
N THR A 77 -9.01 2.94 -1.38
CA THR A 77 -8.61 1.80 -2.20
C THR A 77 -7.10 1.68 -2.37
N HIS A 78 -6.44 2.80 -2.70
CA HIS A 78 -5.03 2.76 -3.11
C HIS A 78 -4.03 3.11 -2.01
N PHE A 79 -4.42 3.88 -0.99
CA PHE A 79 -3.46 4.48 -0.05
C PHE A 79 -3.75 4.16 1.42
N ALA A 80 -4.83 3.45 1.77
CA ALA A 80 -5.12 3.10 3.16
C ALA A 80 -4.21 1.98 3.71
N SER A 81 -3.76 1.05 2.86
CA SER A 81 -2.94 -0.11 3.23
C SER A 81 -1.62 -0.14 2.46
N THR A 82 -0.66 -0.93 2.94
CA THR A 82 0.62 -1.17 2.26
C THR A 82 0.39 -1.91 0.94
N ALA A 83 -0.44 -2.96 0.96
CA ALA A 83 -0.85 -3.69 -0.24
C ALA A 83 -1.47 -2.79 -1.32
N GLY A 84 -2.36 -1.86 -0.93
CA GLY A 84 -2.97 -0.91 -1.87
C GLY A 84 -1.94 0.01 -2.52
N ARG A 85 -0.97 0.49 -1.74
CA ARG A 85 0.12 1.34 -2.25
C ARG A 85 1.01 0.59 -3.23
N VAL A 86 1.28 -0.69 -2.95
CA VAL A 86 2.02 -1.56 -3.87
C VAL A 86 1.27 -1.73 -5.18
N ALA A 87 -0.02 -2.11 -5.13
CA ALA A 87 -0.84 -2.28 -6.32
C ALA A 87 -0.93 -0.98 -7.16
N PHE A 88 -1.02 0.17 -6.50
CA PHE A 88 -0.98 1.48 -7.16
C PHE A 88 0.34 1.71 -7.92
N LEU A 89 1.49 1.42 -7.28
CA LEU A 89 2.80 1.59 -7.91
C LEU A 89 3.06 0.57 -9.02
N GLU A 90 2.57 -0.68 -8.87
CA GLU A 90 2.64 -1.72 -9.89
C GLU A 90 1.79 -1.36 -11.12
N GLN A 91 0.61 -0.75 -10.92
CA GLN A 91 -0.19 -0.21 -12.01
C GLN A 91 0.58 0.86 -12.78
N ILE A 92 1.22 1.82 -12.09
CA ILE A 92 2.06 2.85 -12.73
C ILE A 92 3.21 2.19 -13.52
N ALA A 93 3.91 1.23 -12.91
CA ALA A 93 5.03 0.53 -13.52
C ALA A 93 4.63 -0.29 -14.77
N GLY A 94 3.45 -0.91 -14.74
CA GLY A 94 2.90 -1.73 -15.82
C GLY A 94 2.24 -0.93 -16.94
N TYR A 95 1.89 0.34 -16.71
CA TYR A 95 1.12 1.10 -17.68
C TYR A 95 1.95 1.54 -18.91
N PRO A 96 1.52 1.25 -20.15
CA PRO A 96 2.27 1.61 -21.36
C PRO A 96 2.31 3.11 -21.68
N CYS A 97 1.54 3.95 -20.98
CA CYS A 97 1.49 5.42 -21.15
C CYS A 97 1.03 5.82 -22.56
N TRP A 98 -0.19 5.44 -22.91
CA TRP A 98 -0.76 5.59 -24.26
C TRP A 98 -0.97 7.05 -24.68
N GLY A 99 -0.98 7.28 -26.00
CA GLY A 99 -1.36 8.55 -26.61
C GLY A 99 -0.20 9.52 -26.87
N GLN A 100 -0.45 10.51 -27.71
CA GLN A 100 0.57 11.48 -28.15
C GLN A 100 0.75 12.60 -27.11
N PRO A 101 2.00 12.99 -26.75
CA PRO A 101 2.28 14.06 -25.79
C PRO A 101 1.64 15.42 -26.10
N THR A 102 1.32 15.67 -27.38
CA THR A 102 0.65 16.89 -27.86
C THR A 102 -0.85 16.91 -27.53
N ALA A 103 -1.46 15.76 -27.28
CA ALA A 103 -2.89 15.61 -26.98
C ALA A 103 -3.15 15.22 -25.52
N VAL A 104 -2.25 14.44 -24.93
CA VAL A 104 -2.39 13.87 -23.58
C VAL A 104 -1.12 14.08 -22.74
N TRP A 105 -1.12 13.54 -21.52
CA TRP A 105 -0.05 13.69 -20.53
C TRP A 105 0.92 12.49 -20.52
N SER A 106 1.03 11.78 -21.65
CA SER A 106 1.77 10.51 -21.73
C SER A 106 3.29 10.66 -21.52
N ASP A 107 3.84 11.84 -21.78
CA ASP A 107 5.21 12.23 -21.43
C ASP A 107 5.43 12.30 -19.91
N VAL A 108 4.50 12.92 -19.17
CA VAL A 108 4.51 12.97 -17.70
C VAL A 108 4.32 11.56 -17.11
N GLU A 109 3.41 10.77 -17.67
CA GLU A 109 3.21 9.37 -17.26
C GLU A 109 4.49 8.54 -17.41
N ARG A 110 5.16 8.66 -18.57
CA ARG A 110 6.42 7.95 -18.84
C ARG A 110 7.52 8.32 -17.85
N GLU A 111 7.66 9.60 -17.55
CA GLU A 111 8.66 10.10 -16.59
C GLU A 111 8.39 9.56 -15.17
N ILE A 112 7.14 9.63 -14.70
CA ILE A 112 6.77 9.10 -13.38
C ILE A 112 7.00 7.59 -13.34
N ARG A 113 6.60 6.87 -14.39
CA ARG A 113 6.81 5.43 -14.52
C ARG A 113 8.29 5.07 -14.45
N ALA A 114 9.15 5.76 -15.19
CA ALA A 114 10.58 5.53 -15.17
C ALA A 114 11.15 5.68 -13.75
N ARG A 115 10.80 6.77 -13.06
CA ARG A 115 11.25 7.00 -11.68
C ARG A 115 10.78 5.93 -10.71
N VAL A 116 9.53 5.49 -10.81
CA VAL A 116 9.00 4.42 -9.96
C VAL A 116 9.78 3.12 -10.19
N LEU A 117 10.06 2.77 -11.44
CA LEU A 117 10.83 1.57 -11.79
C LEU A 117 12.29 1.63 -11.30
N GLU A 118 12.95 2.76 -11.49
CA GLU A 118 14.38 2.94 -11.17
C GLU A 118 14.64 3.13 -9.67
N SER A 119 13.64 3.59 -8.90
CA SER A 119 13.80 3.92 -7.48
C SER A 119 13.93 2.71 -6.54
N GLY A 120 13.46 1.52 -6.93
CA GLY A 120 13.31 0.39 -6.00
C GLY A 120 12.19 0.57 -4.96
N LEU A 121 11.35 1.60 -5.11
CA LEU A 121 10.25 1.91 -4.18
C LEU A 121 9.26 0.76 -4.02
N ILE A 122 8.93 0.06 -5.11
CA ILE A 122 8.02 -1.11 -5.08
C ILE A 122 8.61 -2.20 -4.18
N ALA A 123 9.91 -2.49 -4.32
CA ALA A 123 10.58 -3.49 -3.49
C ALA A 123 10.58 -3.11 -2.00
N ALA A 124 10.76 -1.82 -1.69
CA ALA A 124 10.69 -1.30 -0.32
C ALA A 124 9.29 -1.51 0.30
N TYR A 125 8.22 -1.18 -0.43
CA TYR A 125 6.85 -1.42 0.04
C TYR A 125 6.53 -2.92 0.18
N ARG A 126 6.99 -3.77 -0.75
CA ARG A 126 6.85 -5.23 -0.65
C ARG A 126 7.58 -5.79 0.58
N ALA A 127 8.73 -5.22 0.94
CA ALA A 127 9.44 -5.60 2.16
C ALA A 127 8.65 -5.21 3.42
N GLN A 128 8.06 -4.02 3.44
CA GLN A 128 7.20 -3.57 4.54
C GLN A 128 5.95 -4.45 4.67
N GLU A 129 5.30 -4.79 3.57
CA GLU A 129 4.14 -5.70 3.54
C GLU A 129 4.48 -7.07 4.17
N ARG A 130 5.65 -7.65 3.83
CA ARG A 130 6.11 -8.91 4.45
C ARG A 130 6.34 -8.77 5.95
N GLN A 131 6.90 -7.65 6.41
CA GLN A 131 7.13 -7.40 7.83
C GLN A 131 5.81 -7.27 8.60
N GLU A 132 4.82 -6.58 8.02
CA GLU A 132 3.49 -6.43 8.60
C GLU A 132 2.81 -7.79 8.75
N THR A 133 2.82 -8.62 7.69
CA THR A 133 2.28 -9.98 7.73
C THR A 133 2.96 -10.83 8.79
N ALA A 134 4.30 -10.86 8.82
CA ALA A 134 5.04 -11.63 9.81
C ALA A 134 4.81 -11.16 11.26
N CYS A 135 4.54 -9.86 11.49
CA CYS A 135 4.18 -9.36 12.80
C CYS A 135 2.78 -9.84 13.21
N ALA A 136 1.79 -9.69 12.32
CA ALA A 136 0.43 -10.12 12.56
C ALA A 136 0.33 -11.63 12.82
N GLU A 137 1.07 -12.45 12.07
CA GLU A 137 1.16 -13.90 12.25
C GLU A 137 1.75 -14.27 13.61
N ARG A 138 2.83 -13.61 14.03
CA ARG A 138 3.45 -13.84 15.35
C ARG A 138 2.52 -13.44 16.49
N GLU A 139 1.81 -12.32 16.37
CA GLU A 139 0.83 -11.89 17.37
C GLU A 139 -0.38 -12.84 17.44
N GLN A 140 -0.83 -13.35 16.30
CA GLN A 140 -1.89 -14.35 16.25
C GLN A 140 -1.43 -15.66 16.91
N LEU A 141 -0.21 -16.13 16.61
CA LEU A 141 0.36 -17.31 17.24
C LEU A 141 0.46 -17.14 18.77
N ALA A 142 0.96 -15.99 19.25
CA ALA A 142 1.05 -15.70 20.68
C ALA A 142 -0.34 -15.74 21.35
N ARG A 143 -1.35 -15.15 20.73
CA ARG A 143 -2.74 -15.19 21.22
C ARG A 143 -3.29 -16.61 21.29
N LEU A 144 -3.01 -17.44 20.28
CA LEU A 144 -3.44 -18.84 20.25
C LEU A 144 -2.76 -19.66 21.34
N LEU A 145 -1.45 -19.49 21.54
CA LEU A 145 -0.71 -20.18 22.59
C LEU A 145 -1.24 -19.84 23.99
N VAL A 146 -1.59 -18.59 24.26
CA VAL A 146 -2.23 -18.21 25.53
C VAL A 146 -3.59 -18.88 25.69
N LYS A 147 -4.47 -18.77 24.67
CA LYS A 147 -5.82 -19.34 24.71
C LYS A 147 -5.81 -20.85 24.96
N HIS A 148 -4.92 -21.56 24.28
CA HIS A 148 -4.87 -23.03 24.33
C HIS A 148 -3.97 -23.57 25.44
N GLY A 149 -2.93 -22.83 25.85
CA GLY A 149 -2.14 -23.17 27.04
C GLY A 149 -2.95 -23.06 28.34
N GLN A 150 -3.88 -22.10 28.41
CA GLN A 150 -4.85 -21.98 29.52
C GLN A 150 -5.93 -23.08 29.48
N ALA A 151 -6.41 -23.46 28.29
CA ALA A 151 -7.37 -24.56 28.13
C ALA A 151 -6.75 -25.91 28.57
N GLN A 152 -5.49 -26.17 28.22
CA GLN A 152 -4.80 -27.40 28.62
C GLN A 152 -4.57 -27.51 30.14
N HIS A 153 -4.26 -26.40 30.83
CA HIS A 153 -4.13 -26.40 32.30
C HIS A 153 -5.47 -26.56 33.03
N GLY A 154 -6.57 -26.04 32.47
CA GLY A 154 -7.92 -26.20 33.03
C GLY A 154 -8.47 -27.62 32.88
N ASP A 155 -8.27 -28.25 31.72
CA ASP A 155 -8.74 -29.60 31.44
C ASP A 155 -7.96 -30.67 32.22
N LEU A 156 -6.64 -30.48 32.42
CA LEU A 156 -5.81 -31.37 33.25
C LEU A 156 -6.22 -31.31 34.74
N HIS A 157 -6.57 -30.13 35.25
CA HIS A 157 -6.98 -29.97 36.66
C HIS A 157 -8.42 -30.44 36.92
N ALA A 158 -9.31 -30.36 35.93
CA ALA A 158 -10.68 -30.90 36.00
C ALA A 158 -10.72 -32.43 35.89
N ALA A 159 -9.81 -33.03 35.10
CA ALA A 159 -9.67 -34.48 34.99
C ALA A 159 -9.09 -35.13 36.26
N ALA A 160 -8.20 -34.43 36.98
CA ALA A 160 -7.61 -34.92 38.24
C ALA A 160 -8.57 -34.88 39.44
N ALA A 161 -9.70 -34.17 39.35
CA ALA A 161 -10.65 -33.99 40.45
C ALA A 161 -11.80 -35.02 40.47
N ARG A 162 -11.81 -36.01 39.56
CA ARG A 162 -12.80 -37.10 39.60
C ARG A 162 -12.33 -38.20 40.56
N PRO A 163 -12.98 -38.43 41.72
CA PRO A 163 -12.65 -39.58 42.56
C PRO A 163 -13.03 -40.86 41.82
N GLY A 164 -12.06 -41.75 41.66
CA GLY A 164 -12.25 -43.07 41.04
C GLY A 164 -13.24 -43.93 41.86
N PRO A 165 -14.00 -44.83 41.22
CA PRO A 165 -14.96 -45.65 41.92
C PRO A 165 -14.24 -46.61 42.88
N ALA A 166 -14.70 -46.67 44.12
CA ALA A 166 -14.20 -47.58 45.14
C ALA A 166 -14.47 -49.04 44.72
N SER A 167 -13.40 -49.80 44.45
CA SER A 167 -13.48 -51.25 44.32
C SER A 167 -13.85 -51.86 45.67
N GLN A 168 -15.09 -52.33 45.82
CA GLN A 168 -15.44 -53.27 46.88
C GLN A 168 -14.87 -54.65 46.52
N LEU A 169 -13.85 -55.06 47.29
CA LEU A 169 -13.38 -56.43 47.36
C LEU A 169 -14.41 -57.25 48.17
N SER A 170 -15.17 -58.10 47.49
CA SER A 170 -15.98 -59.15 48.11
C SER A 170 -15.10 -60.36 48.44
N LEU A 171 -14.80 -60.54 49.73
CA LEU A 171 -14.44 -61.83 50.32
C LEU A 171 -15.74 -62.62 50.50
N ILE A 172 -15.92 -63.75 49.81
CA ILE A 172 -16.22 -65.12 50.35
C ILE A 172 -15.79 -66.13 49.27
#